data_AF-A0A7G4RLQ8-F1
#
_entry.id   AF-A0A7G4RLQ8-F1
#
_cell.length_a   1.000
_cell.length_b   1.000
_cell.length_c   1.000
_cell.angle_alpha   90.00
_cell.angle_beta   90.00
_cell.angle_gamma   90.00
#
_symmetry.space_group_name_H-M   'P 1'
#
loop_
_entity.id
_entity.type
_entity.pdbx_description
1 polymer ?
#
loop_
_entity_poly.entity_id
_entity_poly.type
_entity_poly.pdbx_seq_one_letter_code
_entity_poly.pdbx_strand_id
1 'polypeptide(L)'
;MTEKRRSKKLFFQAPQKQEKWLVCIRFPKDIKAKLRKQAQIDYKGRGKQSLLIEDAVKYYLYTLSDIKWGDYEKDLDYAELIDDIFEGLNQAPLEGATQVFFTEETKNRILEIEKKIKLTKPLMKDVRTGLIRKAVSIRLSLGDKNFFDSIMSMENF
;
A
#
# COMPACT_ATOMS: atom_id res chain seq x y z
N MET A 1 -39.41 20.79 -44.97
CA MET A 1 -38.61 20.95 -43.74
C MET A 1 -37.89 19.63 -43.49
N THR A 2 -36.56 19.61 -43.55
CA THR A 2 -35.75 18.40 -43.36
C THR A 2 -34.98 18.51 -42.06
N GLU A 3 -35.41 17.78 -41.03
CA GLU A 3 -34.71 17.70 -39.75
C GLU A 3 -33.36 17.00 -39.93
N LYS A 4 -32.27 17.74 -39.67
CA LYS A 4 -30.91 17.19 -39.65
C LYS A 4 -30.78 16.21 -38.47
N ARG A 5 -30.72 14.91 -38.75
CA ARG A 5 -30.35 13.87 -37.77
C ARG A 5 -29.00 14.22 -37.12
N ARG A 6 -29.01 14.54 -35.83
CA ARG A 6 -27.79 14.68 -35.02
C ARG A 6 -27.22 13.30 -34.72
N SER A 7 -26.25 12.86 -35.52
CA SER A 7 -25.47 11.67 -35.21
C SER A 7 -24.57 11.97 -33.99
N LYS A 8 -24.88 11.36 -32.84
CA LYS A 8 -23.95 11.35 -31.70
C LYS A 8 -22.78 10.44 -32.08
N LYS A 9 -21.63 11.03 -32.39
CA LYS A 9 -20.38 10.28 -32.55
C LYS A 9 -20.04 9.64 -31.21
N LEU A 10 -20.09 8.31 -31.15
CA LEU A 10 -19.56 7.53 -30.03
C LEU A 10 -18.03 7.57 -30.14
N PHE A 11 -17.39 8.34 -29.27
CA PHE A 11 -15.94 8.32 -29.14
C PHE A 11 -15.55 7.07 -28.34
N PHE A 12 -15.08 6.04 -29.04
CA PHE A 12 -14.39 4.94 -28.39
C PHE A 12 -12.98 5.41 -27.99
N GLN A 13 -12.80 5.75 -26.72
CA GLN A 13 -11.46 5.84 -26.15
C GLN A 13 -10.96 4.41 -25.93
N ALA A 14 -9.79 4.09 -26.49
CA ALA A 14 -9.11 2.84 -26.16
C ALA A 14 -8.87 2.82 -24.64
N PRO A 15 -9.14 1.70 -23.94
CA PRO A 15 -8.91 1.62 -22.51
C PRO A 15 -7.43 1.89 -22.24
N GLN A 16 -7.14 3.05 -21.62
CA GLN A 16 -5.80 3.35 -21.14
C GLN A 16 -5.50 2.39 -20.00
N LYS A 17 -4.63 1.42 -20.26
CA LYS A 17 -4.17 0.47 -19.25
C LYS A 17 -3.26 1.24 -18.31
N GLN A 18 -3.80 1.74 -17.20
CA GLN A 18 -2.97 2.30 -16.13
C GLN A 18 -1.91 1.27 -15.76
N GLU A 19 -0.65 1.65 -15.88
CA GLU A 19 0.48 0.75 -15.60
C GLU A 19 0.52 0.53 -14.08
N LYS A 20 -0.05 -0.59 -13.63
CA LYS A 20 -0.06 -0.96 -12.22
C LYS A 20 1.11 -1.90 -11.93
N TRP A 21 1.87 -1.60 -10.88
CA TRP A 21 2.95 -2.47 -10.46
C TRP A 21 2.38 -3.64 -9.65
N LEU A 22 2.47 -4.85 -10.21
CA LEU A 22 2.01 -6.08 -9.57
C LEU A 22 3.10 -6.66 -8.67
N VAL A 23 2.75 -6.90 -7.41
CA VAL A 23 3.59 -7.56 -6.41
C VAL A 23 2.84 -8.74 -5.81
N CYS A 24 3.56 -9.85 -5.59
CA CYS A 24 3.02 -11.04 -4.94
C CYS A 24 3.58 -11.15 -3.52
N ILE A 25 2.72 -11.09 -2.51
CA ILE A 25 3.13 -11.08 -1.11
C ILE A 25 2.42 -12.19 -0.36
N ARG A 26 3.19 -12.98 0.40
CA ARG A 26 2.64 -13.98 1.32
C ARG A 26 2.42 -13.32 2.67
N PHE A 27 1.23 -13.46 3.22
CA PHE A 27 0.88 -12.95 4.55
C PHE A 27 0.75 -14.11 5.55
N PRO A 28 0.88 -13.84 6.86
CA PRO A 28 0.52 -14.79 7.89
C PRO A 28 -0.92 -15.27 7.77
N LYS A 29 -1.20 -16.51 8.16
CA LYS A 29 -2.52 -17.15 8.03
C LYS A 29 -3.65 -16.34 8.69
N ASP A 30 -3.41 -15.84 9.90
CA ASP A 30 -4.37 -15.04 10.66
C ASP A 30 -4.61 -13.67 10.01
N ILE A 31 -3.54 -12.98 9.62
CA ILE A 31 -3.59 -11.69 8.89
C ILE A 31 -4.34 -11.86 7.57
N LYS A 32 -4.09 -12.94 6.84
CA LYS A 32 -4.77 -13.22 5.57
C LYS A 32 -6.27 -13.45 5.75
N ALA A 33 -6.66 -14.16 6.80
CA ALA A 33 -8.07 -14.36 7.14
C ALA A 33 -8.76 -13.04 7.49
N LYS A 34 -8.11 -12.20 8.31
CA LYS A 34 -8.59 -10.85 8.67
C LYS A 34 -8.69 -9.95 7.44
N LEU A 35 -7.65 -9.90 6.61
CA LEU A 35 -7.62 -9.18 5.34
C LEU A 35 -8.81 -9.53 4.46
N ARG A 36 -9.11 -10.83 4.28
CA ARG A 36 -10.24 -11.28 3.48
C ARG A 36 -11.57 -10.77 4.02
N LYS A 37 -11.78 -10.81 5.34
CA LYS A 37 -13.00 -10.33 5.99
C LYS A 37 -13.11 -8.80 5.87
N GLN A 38 -12.07 -8.07 6.27
CA GLN A 38 -12.10 -6.61 6.29
C GLN A 38 -12.25 -6.03 4.88
N ALA A 39 -11.56 -6.60 3.88
CA ALA A 39 -11.70 -6.15 2.49
C ALA A 39 -13.13 -6.33 1.94
N GLN A 40 -13.88 -7.32 2.43
CA GLN A 40 -15.28 -7.51 2.02
C GLN A 40 -16.21 -6.45 2.60
N ILE A 41 -15.89 -5.97 3.82
CA ILE A 41 -16.64 -4.91 4.52
C ILE A 41 -16.34 -3.55 3.90
N ASP A 42 -15.04 -3.23 3.76
CA ASP A 42 -14.59 -1.87 3.45
C ASP A 42 -14.69 -1.51 1.95
N TYR A 43 -14.66 -2.51 1.06
CA TYR A 43 -14.57 -2.28 -0.39
C TYR A 43 -15.62 -3.05 -1.18
N LYS A 44 -16.01 -2.51 -2.34
CA LYS A 44 -16.91 -3.13 -3.33
C LYS A 44 -16.13 -3.49 -4.60
N GLY A 45 -16.66 -4.42 -5.40
CA GLY A 45 -16.05 -4.83 -6.68
C GLY A 45 -14.99 -5.93 -6.60
N ARG A 46 -14.22 -6.10 -7.69
CA ARG A 46 -13.08 -7.04 -7.79
C ARG A 46 -11.81 -6.37 -7.24
N GLY A 47 -10.88 -7.16 -6.72
CA GLY A 47 -9.58 -6.65 -6.24
C GLY A 47 -9.61 -5.97 -4.86
N LYS A 48 -10.67 -6.16 -4.06
CA LYS A 48 -10.86 -5.55 -2.74
C LYS A 48 -9.65 -5.68 -1.79
N GLN A 49 -9.03 -6.86 -1.77
CA GLN A 49 -7.85 -7.10 -0.93
C GLN A 49 -6.65 -6.27 -1.40
N SER A 50 -6.46 -6.13 -2.71
CA SER A 50 -5.40 -5.28 -3.26
C SER A 50 -5.61 -3.81 -2.89
N LEU A 51 -6.86 -3.32 -2.93
CA LEU A 51 -7.18 -1.94 -2.54
C LEU A 51 -6.90 -1.69 -1.06
N LEU A 52 -7.33 -2.61 -0.18
CA LEU A 52 -7.05 -2.50 1.25
C LEU A 52 -5.54 -2.50 1.52
N ILE A 53 -4.78 -3.38 0.86
CA ILE A 53 -3.32 -3.41 1.03
C ILE A 53 -2.67 -2.13 0.49
N GLU A 54 -3.11 -1.62 -0.65
CA GLU A 54 -2.60 -0.36 -1.18
C GLU A 54 -2.86 0.81 -0.22
N ASP A 55 -4.07 0.92 0.33
CA ASP A 55 -4.41 1.97 1.31
C ASP A 55 -3.61 1.80 2.61
N ALA A 56 -3.40 0.57 3.08
CA ALA A 56 -2.56 0.27 4.23
C ALA A 56 -1.12 0.78 4.02
N VAL A 57 -0.56 0.52 2.83
CA VAL A 57 0.79 0.93 2.49
C VAL A 57 0.88 2.44 2.32
N LYS A 58 -0.12 3.09 1.70
CA LYS A 58 -0.16 4.56 1.59
C LYS A 58 -0.17 5.23 2.96
N TYR A 59 -1.02 4.75 3.87
CA TYR A 59 -1.06 5.23 5.24
C TYR A 59 0.31 5.05 5.92
N TYR A 60 0.89 3.86 5.84
CA TYR A 60 2.19 3.62 6.47
C TYR A 60 3.29 4.50 5.85
N LEU A 61 3.31 4.67 4.53
CA LEU A 61 4.27 5.58 3.89
C LEU A 61 4.06 7.05 4.30
N TYR A 62 2.82 7.44 4.60
CA TYR A 62 2.50 8.75 5.15
C TYR A 62 3.09 8.91 6.55
N THR A 63 2.97 7.91 7.43
CA THR A 63 3.59 7.99 8.77
C THR A 63 5.12 8.04 8.75
N LEU A 64 5.76 7.69 7.63
CA LEU A 64 7.22 7.76 7.46
C LEU A 64 7.72 9.07 6.84
N SER A 65 6.84 10.02 6.48
CA SER A 65 7.26 11.25 5.80
C SER A 65 8.16 12.13 6.65
N ASP A 66 8.03 12.04 7.97
CA ASP A 66 8.70 12.92 8.94
C ASP A 66 10.11 12.47 9.33
N ILE A 67 10.54 11.28 8.86
CA ILE A 67 11.89 10.76 9.14
C ILE A 67 12.96 11.71 8.63
N LYS A 68 13.85 12.13 9.54
CA LYS A 68 15.01 12.97 9.22
C LYS A 68 16.17 12.11 8.73
N TRP A 69 16.12 11.73 7.45
CA TRP A 69 17.13 10.87 6.80
C TRP A 69 18.59 11.36 6.91
N GLY A 70 18.82 12.67 7.12
CA GLY A 70 20.16 13.23 7.32
C GLY A 70 20.77 12.98 8.71
N ASP A 71 19.96 12.69 9.73
CA ASP A 71 20.39 12.35 11.10
C ASP A 71 19.64 11.09 11.58
N TYR A 72 19.50 10.11 10.67
CA TYR A 72 18.66 8.93 10.87
C TYR A 72 19.04 8.13 12.13
N GLU A 73 20.29 8.21 12.59
CA GLU A 73 20.79 7.47 13.76
C GLU A 73 20.17 7.95 15.08
N LYS A 74 19.69 9.20 15.13
CA LYS A 74 19.02 9.77 16.30
C LYS A 74 17.50 9.88 16.13
N ASP A 75 17.00 9.49 14.97
CA ASP A 75 15.58 9.59 14.61
C ASP A 75 14.84 8.35 15.10
N LEU A 76 13.86 8.54 15.99
CA LEU A 76 13.10 7.45 16.58
C LEU A 76 12.18 6.77 15.55
N ASP A 77 11.63 7.54 14.61
CA ASP A 77 10.75 7.02 13.57
C ASP A 77 11.53 6.15 12.58
N TYR A 78 12.80 6.49 12.32
CA TYR A 78 13.70 5.61 11.58
C TYR A 78 13.98 4.30 12.34
N ALA A 79 14.25 4.36 13.65
CA ALA A 79 14.47 3.16 14.44
C ALA A 79 13.23 2.25 14.43
N GLU A 80 12.04 2.84 14.62
CA GLU A 80 10.75 2.15 14.52
C GLU A 80 10.54 1.52 13.14
N LEU A 81 10.82 2.23 12.05
CA LEU A 81 10.73 1.70 10.69
C LEU A 81 11.57 0.43 10.50
N ILE A 82 12.80 0.42 11.03
CA ILE A 82 13.70 -0.74 10.92
C ILE A 82 13.14 -1.93 11.70
N ASP A 83 12.67 -1.71 12.92
CA ASP A 83 12.05 -2.76 13.74
C ASP A 83 10.78 -3.30 13.09
N ASP A 84 9.95 -2.42 12.54
CA ASP A 84 8.74 -2.74 11.81
C ASP A 84 8.98 -3.64 10.59
N ILE A 85 10.05 -3.37 9.84
CA ILE A 85 10.45 -4.22 8.72
C ILE A 85 10.88 -5.60 9.23
N PHE A 86 11.67 -5.67 10.30
CA PHE A 86 12.08 -6.95 10.88
C PHE A 86 10.88 -7.75 11.39
N GLU A 87 9.97 -7.11 12.11
CA GLU A 87 8.73 -7.73 12.56
C GLU A 87 7.93 -8.29 11.39
N GLY A 88 7.73 -7.48 10.33
CA GLY A 88 7.06 -7.89 9.10
C GLY A 88 7.70 -9.10 8.42
N LEU A 89 9.03 -9.18 8.42
CA LEU A 89 9.77 -10.31 7.85
C LEU A 89 9.65 -11.58 8.72
N ASN A 90 9.60 -11.42 10.04
CA ASN A 90 9.56 -12.52 11.00
C ASN A 90 8.15 -13.09 11.24
N GLN A 91 7.10 -12.53 10.62
CA GLN A 91 5.75 -13.05 10.75
C GLN A 91 5.60 -14.44 10.10
N ALA A 92 5.08 -15.40 10.85
CA ALA A 92 4.85 -16.78 10.42
C ALA A 92 3.61 -17.36 11.16
N PRO A 93 2.95 -18.42 10.64
CA PRO A 93 3.21 -19.11 9.37
C PRO A 93 2.60 -18.37 8.17
N LEU A 94 3.36 -18.31 7.07
CA LEU A 94 2.95 -17.65 5.82
C LEU A 94 2.05 -18.55 4.97
N GLU A 95 0.97 -18.01 4.42
CA GLU A 95 0.01 -18.78 3.62
C GLU A 95 -0.29 -18.13 2.28
N GLY A 96 0.11 -18.77 1.18
CA GLY A 96 -0.25 -18.41 -0.21
C GLY A 96 0.12 -16.99 -0.65
N ALA A 97 0.32 -16.78 -1.95
CA ALA A 97 0.59 -15.45 -2.46
C ALA A 97 -0.71 -14.64 -2.60
N THR A 98 -0.68 -13.37 -2.22
CA THR A 98 -1.70 -12.36 -2.49
C THR A 98 -1.15 -11.40 -3.53
N GLN A 99 -1.88 -11.23 -4.63
CA GLN A 99 -1.52 -10.29 -5.69
C GLN A 99 -2.00 -8.89 -5.32
N VAL A 100 -1.09 -7.93 -5.37
CA VAL A 100 -1.33 -6.54 -5.03
C VAL A 100 -0.87 -5.67 -6.19
N PHE A 101 -1.74 -4.73 -6.57
CA PHE A 101 -1.47 -3.74 -7.58
C PHE A 101 -1.27 -2.39 -6.90
N PHE A 102 -0.12 -1.77 -7.10
CA PHE A 102 0.16 -0.42 -6.63
C PHE A 102 0.09 0.57 -7.78
N THR A 103 -0.39 1.79 -7.49
CA THR A 103 -0.19 2.95 -8.37
C THR A 103 1.29 3.26 -8.54
N GLU A 104 1.62 3.95 -9.63
CA GLU A 104 2.99 4.41 -9.89
C GLU A 104 3.54 5.28 -8.75
N GLU A 105 2.72 6.16 -8.20
CA GLU A 105 3.08 6.99 -7.03
C GLU A 105 3.47 6.13 -5.83
N THR A 106 2.62 5.18 -5.43
CA THR A 106 2.87 4.31 -4.27
C THR A 106 4.10 3.45 -4.51
N LYS A 107 4.26 2.90 -5.73
CA LYS A 107 5.46 2.17 -6.15
C LYS A 107 6.72 3.01 -5.94
N ASN A 108 6.73 4.24 -6.44
CA ASN A 108 7.91 5.10 -6.40
C ASN A 108 8.30 5.43 -4.94
N ARG A 109 7.32 5.71 -4.08
CA ARG A 109 7.56 5.92 -2.64
C ARG A 109 8.13 4.68 -1.96
N ILE A 110 7.60 3.48 -2.24
CA ILE A 110 8.14 2.22 -1.70
C ILE A 110 9.61 2.03 -2.12
N LEU A 111 9.92 2.27 -3.40
CA LEU A 111 11.27 2.10 -3.93
C LEU A 111 12.26 3.13 -3.37
N GLU A 112 11.79 4.37 -3.14
CA GLU A 112 12.60 5.40 -2.50
C GLU A 112 12.97 5.03 -1.06
N ILE A 113 11.99 4.58 -0.27
CA ILE A 113 12.21 4.10 1.09
C ILE A 113 13.16 2.90 1.09
N GLU A 114 12.95 1.92 0.19
CA GLU A 114 13.87 0.77 0.05
C GLU A 114 15.30 1.22 -0.27
N LYS A 115 15.47 2.21 -1.16
CA LYS A 115 16.79 2.75 -1.50
C LYS A 115 17.44 3.41 -0.28
N LYS A 116 16.71 4.27 0.43
CA LYS A 116 17.20 4.97 1.62
C LYS A 116 17.62 3.98 2.72
N ILE A 117 16.79 2.98 3.00
CA ILE A 117 17.12 1.90 3.96
C ILE A 117 18.35 1.11 3.51
N LYS A 118 18.50 0.80 2.22
CA LYS A 118 19.70 0.08 1.75
C LYS A 118 20.97 0.92 1.83
N LEU A 119 20.88 2.24 1.85
CA LEU A 119 22.04 3.11 2.09
C LEU A 119 22.46 3.10 3.56
N THR A 120 21.51 3.02 4.49
CA THR A 120 21.78 3.05 5.94
C THR A 120 21.96 1.65 6.56
N LYS A 121 21.28 0.63 6.02
CA LYS A 121 21.36 -0.80 6.38
C LYS A 121 21.47 -1.69 5.12
N PRO A 122 22.64 -1.74 4.47
CA PRO A 122 22.82 -2.43 3.17
C PRO A 122 22.58 -3.94 3.20
N LEU A 123 22.72 -4.57 4.37
CA LEU A 123 22.50 -6.02 4.54
C LEU A 123 21.03 -6.39 4.71
N MET A 124 20.13 -5.42 4.87
CA MET A 124 18.70 -5.69 5.04
C MET A 124 18.09 -6.14 3.70
N LYS A 125 17.70 -7.41 3.66
CA LYS A 125 17.03 -8.02 2.50
C LYS A 125 15.52 -7.88 2.63
N ASP A 126 14.82 -7.96 1.50
CA ASP A 126 13.36 -8.01 1.43
C ASP A 126 12.60 -6.88 2.13
N VAL A 127 13.20 -5.69 2.23
CA VAL A 127 12.65 -4.47 2.84
C VAL A 127 11.18 -4.25 2.44
N ARG A 128 10.88 -4.32 1.14
CA ARG A 128 9.53 -4.16 0.60
C ARG A 128 8.53 -5.15 1.19
N THR A 129 8.92 -6.41 1.33
CA THR A 129 8.06 -7.46 1.87
C THR A 129 7.78 -7.21 3.36
N GLY A 130 8.81 -6.87 4.14
CA GLY A 130 8.65 -6.54 5.56
C GLY A 130 7.74 -5.34 5.76
N LEU A 131 8.02 -4.24 5.04
CA LEU A 131 7.23 -3.01 5.06
C LEU A 131 5.76 -3.27 4.74
N ILE A 132 5.46 -3.98 3.64
CA ILE A 132 4.07 -4.20 3.23
C ILE A 132 3.34 -5.12 4.21
N ARG A 133 4.01 -6.14 4.76
CA ARG A 133 3.40 -7.01 5.78
C ARG A 133 3.07 -6.25 7.05
N LYS A 134 3.99 -5.43 7.55
CA LYS A 134 3.77 -4.63 8.75
C LYS A 134 2.67 -3.59 8.51
N ALA A 135 2.69 -2.87 7.39
CA ALA A 135 1.65 -1.91 7.04
C ALA A 135 0.24 -2.53 7.08
N VAL A 136 0.08 -3.74 6.51
CA VAL A 136 -1.19 -4.47 6.56
C VAL A 136 -1.54 -4.93 7.97
N SER A 137 -0.56 -5.38 8.76
CA SER A 137 -0.75 -5.77 10.16
C SER A 137 -1.27 -4.60 11.01
N ILE A 138 -0.68 -3.41 10.84
CA ILE A 138 -1.10 -2.17 11.48
C ILE A 138 -2.52 -1.81 11.04
N ARG A 139 -2.78 -1.81 9.72
CA ARG A 139 -4.09 -1.49 9.14
C ARG A 139 -5.21 -2.36 9.69
N LEU A 140 -4.94 -3.65 9.93
CA LEU A 140 -5.92 -4.59 10.47
C LEU A 140 -6.05 -4.53 12.00
N SER A 141 -5.22 -3.76 12.68
CA SER A 141 -5.21 -3.62 14.14
C SER A 141 -5.78 -2.28 14.63
N LEU A 142 -5.63 -1.19 13.86
CA LEU A 142 -5.97 0.17 14.30
C LEU A 142 -7.44 0.58 14.11
N GLY A 143 -8.17 0.11 13.09
CA GLY A 143 -9.54 0.58 12.85
C GLY A 143 -10.18 0.24 11.50
N ASP A 144 -11.40 0.75 11.27
CA ASP A 144 -12.16 0.59 10.02
C ASP A 144 -11.75 1.60 8.94
N LYS A 145 -12.26 1.48 7.71
CA LYS A 145 -11.88 2.37 6.61
C LYS A 145 -12.12 3.85 6.92
N ASN A 146 -13.18 4.19 7.64
CA ASN A 146 -13.54 5.57 7.93
C ASN A 146 -12.48 6.27 8.79
N PHE A 147 -11.92 5.55 9.78
CA PHE A 147 -10.82 6.06 10.58
C PHE A 147 -9.61 6.42 9.71
N PHE A 148 -9.20 5.52 8.82
CA PHE A 148 -8.06 5.76 7.92
C PHE A 148 -8.31 6.88 6.92
N ASP A 149 -9.49 6.91 6.31
CA ASP A 149 -9.89 7.98 5.40
C ASP A 149 -9.83 9.34 6.11
N SER A 150 -10.23 9.41 7.39
CA SER A 150 -10.21 10.65 8.16
C SER A 150 -8.78 11.21 8.30
N ILE A 151 -7.80 10.37 8.61
CA ILE A 151 -6.39 10.78 8.73
C ILE A 151 -5.84 11.23 7.39
N MET A 152 -6.04 10.41 6.34
CA MET A 152 -5.53 10.73 5.00
C MET A 152 -6.23 11.95 4.37
N SER A 153 -7.43 12.31 4.82
CA SER A 153 -8.15 13.49 4.34
C SER A 153 -7.71 14.80 4.98
N MET A 154 -7.11 14.76 6.19
CA MET A 154 -6.60 15.95 6.88
C MET A 154 -5.40 16.59 6.18
N GLU A 155 -4.70 15.86 5.32
CA GLU A 155 -3.55 16.34 4.56
C GLU A 155 -3.92 17.09 3.26
N ASN A 156 -5.19 17.01 2.80
CA ASN A 156 -5.66 17.69 1.59
C ASN A 156 -6.16 19.14 1.84
N PHE A 157 -5.87 19.72 3.02
CA PHE A 157 -6.23 21.10 3.39
C PHE A 157 -4.99 21.96 3.64
#